data_AF-A0A7W7SFI5-F1
#
_entry.id   AF-A0A7W7SFI5-F1
#
_cell.length_a   1.000
_cell.length_b   1.000
_cell.length_c   1.000
_cell.angle_alpha   90.00
_cell.angle_beta   90.00
_cell.angle_gamma   90.00
#
_symmetry.space_group_name_H-M   'P 1'
#
loop_
_entity.id
_entity.type
_entity.pdbx_description
1 polymer ?
#
loop_
_entity_poly.entity_id
_entity_poly.type
_entity_poly.pdbx_seq_one_letter_code
_entity_poly.pdbx_strand_id
1 'polypeptide(L)'
;MLAVTQDHLPGLEAVRQVVLPGPQEPRHGTIQERFEQFHDLNPWVLTELERLTAECIEARFSKISLGMLFELVRYSYGRATLSADDFALNNDYRSRYARLLIERHPEWAPHIEVRALRTD
;
A
#
# COMPACT_ATOMS: atom_id res chain seq x y z
N MET A 1 -40.71 -0.23 1.21
CA MET A 1 -40.18 -1.26 2.13
C MET A 1 -38.76 -1.58 1.71
N LEU A 2 -37.83 -1.12 2.54
CA LEU A 2 -36.37 -1.36 2.60
C LEU A 2 -35.55 -1.11 1.33
N ALA A 3 -35.14 0.15 1.16
CA ALA A 3 -33.85 0.43 0.55
C ALA A 3 -32.78 -0.17 1.48
N VAL A 4 -32.03 -1.14 0.98
CA VAL A 4 -30.81 -1.60 1.64
C VAL A 4 -29.79 -0.49 1.42
N THR A 5 -29.70 0.45 2.34
CA THR A 5 -28.49 1.27 2.47
C THR A 5 -27.38 0.29 2.86
N GLN A 6 -26.50 -0.04 1.91
CA GLN A 6 -25.20 -0.58 2.25
C GLN A 6 -24.41 0.55 2.92
N ASP A 7 -24.69 0.77 4.21
CA ASP A 7 -24.01 1.76 5.07
C ASP A 7 -22.63 1.28 5.55
N HIS A 8 -22.09 0.20 4.96
CA HIS A 8 -20.70 -0.17 5.16
C HIS A 8 -20.11 -0.69 3.85
N LEU A 9 -18.95 -0.16 3.48
CA LEU A 9 -18.05 -0.80 2.53
C LEU A 9 -17.01 -1.52 3.40
N PRO A 10 -17.06 -2.86 3.51
CA PRO A 10 -16.07 -3.60 4.26
C PRO A 10 -14.67 -3.33 3.68
N GLY A 11 -13.69 -3.05 4.55
CA GLY A 11 -12.30 -2.85 4.15
C GLY A 11 -11.76 -1.40 4.18
N LEU A 12 -12.52 -0.42 4.67
CA LEU A 12 -12.08 0.99 4.73
C LEU A 12 -12.05 1.61 6.14
N GLU A 13 -12.19 0.81 7.20
CA GLU A 13 -12.28 1.34 8.58
C GLU A 13 -10.94 1.89 9.11
N ALA A 14 -9.82 1.52 8.48
CA ALA A 14 -8.48 1.87 8.95
C ALA A 14 -7.81 3.01 8.14
N VAL A 15 -8.44 3.54 7.10
CA VAL A 15 -7.82 4.57 6.25
C VAL A 15 -7.71 5.88 7.04
N ARG A 16 -6.49 6.23 7.44
CA ARG A 16 -6.15 7.51 8.07
C ARG A 16 -5.61 8.48 7.03
N GLN A 17 -5.70 9.78 7.29
CA GLN A 17 -5.00 10.78 6.47
C GLN A 17 -3.53 10.44 6.37
N VAL A 18 -2.97 10.59 5.17
CA VAL A 18 -1.55 10.34 4.92
C VAL A 18 -0.74 11.44 5.56
N VAL A 19 0.21 11.07 6.41
CA VAL A 19 1.17 11.99 6.99
C VAL A 19 2.44 11.92 6.17
N LEU A 20 2.66 12.93 5.31
CA LEU A 20 3.92 13.07 4.62
C LEU A 20 4.98 13.62 5.60
N PRO A 21 6.23 13.14 5.55
CA PRO A 21 7.32 13.87 6.18
C PRO A 21 7.34 15.29 5.58
N GLY A 22 7.48 16.31 6.43
CA GLY A 22 7.16 17.71 6.11
C GLY A 22 7.80 18.23 4.80
N PRO A 23 7.20 19.25 4.16
CA PRO A 23 7.45 19.61 2.76
C PRO A 23 8.86 20.18 2.46
N GLN A 24 9.76 20.33 3.45
CA GLN A 24 10.91 21.23 3.35
C GLN A 24 12.25 20.69 3.90
N GLU A 25 12.39 19.40 4.18
CA GLU A 25 13.74 18.86 4.40
C GLU A 25 14.30 18.36 3.07
N PRO A 26 15.59 18.63 2.76
CA PRO A 26 16.17 18.10 1.53
C PRO A 26 16.01 16.59 1.53
N ARG A 27 15.97 15.96 0.34
CA ARG A 27 15.91 14.50 0.17
C ARG A 27 17.22 13.85 0.67
N HIS A 28 17.52 14.04 1.94
CA HIS A 28 18.64 13.45 2.65
C HIS A 28 18.27 12.04 3.07
N GLY A 29 19.27 11.18 3.12
CA GLY A 29 19.07 9.76 3.37
C GLY A 29 18.85 8.94 2.10
N THR A 30 19.23 7.70 2.20
CA THR A 30 18.97 6.63 1.26
C THR A 30 17.46 6.45 1.06
N ILE A 31 17.07 5.77 -0.03
CA ILE A 31 15.68 5.35 -0.22
C ILE A 31 15.20 4.50 0.98
N GLN A 32 16.09 3.81 1.72
CA GLN A 32 15.75 3.02 2.92
C GLN A 32 15.24 3.89 4.05
N GLU A 33 16.02 4.87 4.46
CA GLU A 33 15.65 5.76 5.57
C GLU A 33 14.35 6.53 5.25
N ARG A 34 14.19 6.97 4.00
CA ARG A 34 12.97 7.64 3.55
C ARG A 34 11.73 6.73 3.55
N PHE A 35 11.92 5.45 3.24
CA PHE A 35 10.86 4.45 3.32
C PHE A 35 10.47 4.19 4.78
N GLU A 36 11.43 4.01 5.67
CA GLU A 36 11.21 3.78 7.10
C GLU A 36 10.45 4.94 7.72
N GLN A 37 10.90 6.18 7.51
CA GLN A 37 10.19 7.38 7.97
C GLN A 37 8.75 7.44 7.46
N PHE A 38 8.53 7.16 6.18
CA PHE A 38 7.18 7.13 5.62
C PHE A 38 6.33 6.02 6.24
N HIS A 39 6.90 4.83 6.42
CA HIS A 39 6.21 3.67 6.98
C HIS A 39 5.82 3.91 8.43
N ASP A 40 6.72 4.46 9.25
CA ASP A 40 6.48 4.78 10.66
C ASP A 40 5.36 5.82 10.83
N LEU A 41 5.29 6.80 9.93
CA LEU A 41 4.22 7.80 9.91
C LEU A 41 2.89 7.25 9.38
N ASN A 42 2.92 6.20 8.56
CA ASN A 42 1.76 5.66 7.85
C ASN A 42 1.66 4.13 7.96
N PRO A 43 1.62 3.55 9.18
CA PRO A 43 1.62 2.09 9.35
C PRO A 43 0.38 1.44 8.74
N TRP A 44 -0.72 2.18 8.64
CA TRP A 44 -1.97 1.74 8.01
C TRP A 44 -1.81 1.35 6.53
N VAL A 45 -0.82 1.91 5.82
CA VAL A 45 -0.53 1.53 4.43
C VAL A 45 -0.13 0.06 4.36
N LEU A 46 0.71 -0.41 5.29
CA LEU A 46 1.09 -1.83 5.35
C LEU A 46 -0.12 -2.71 5.65
N THR A 47 -0.93 -2.31 6.63
CA THR A 47 -2.15 -3.06 6.99
C THR A 47 -3.09 -3.21 5.79
N GLU A 48 -3.28 -2.16 5.00
CA GLU A 48 -4.12 -2.22 3.82
C GLU A 48 -3.50 -3.07 2.70
N LEU A 49 -2.17 -3.01 2.52
CA LEU A 49 -1.47 -3.89 1.59
C LEU A 49 -1.56 -5.37 2.00
N GLU A 50 -1.47 -5.68 3.29
CA GLU A 50 -1.68 -7.04 3.82
C GLU A 50 -3.10 -7.52 3.53
N ARG A 51 -4.12 -6.70 3.81
CA ARG A 51 -5.53 -7.02 3.51
C ARG A 51 -5.75 -7.33 2.03
N LEU A 52 -5.31 -6.42 1.16
CA LEU A 52 -5.46 -6.59 -0.30
C LEU A 52 -4.69 -7.80 -0.83
N THR A 53 -3.53 -8.10 -0.26
CA THR A 53 -2.74 -9.28 -0.65
C THR A 53 -3.47 -10.57 -0.28
N ALA A 54 -4.01 -10.65 0.95
CA ALA A 54 -4.81 -11.79 1.40
C ALA A 54 -6.03 -12.00 0.49
N GLU A 55 -6.76 -10.93 0.15
CA GLU A 55 -7.91 -10.98 -0.76
C GLU A 55 -7.55 -11.50 -2.15
N CYS A 56 -6.41 -11.07 -2.70
CA CYS A 56 -5.93 -11.59 -3.99
C CYS A 56 -5.60 -13.10 -3.93
N ILE A 57 -5.02 -13.57 -2.83
CA ILE A 57 -4.68 -14.99 -2.62
C ILE A 57 -5.95 -15.84 -2.48
N GLU A 58 -6.92 -15.36 -1.70
CA GLU A 58 -8.24 -15.98 -1.57
C GLU A 58 -8.94 -16.07 -2.93
N ALA A 59 -8.86 -15.00 -3.73
CA ALA A 59 -9.37 -14.92 -5.10
C ALA A 59 -8.52 -15.68 -6.14
N ARG A 60 -7.47 -16.40 -5.71
CA ARG A 60 -6.60 -17.25 -6.56
C ARG A 60 -5.86 -16.51 -7.66
N PHE A 61 -5.46 -15.27 -7.41
CA PHE A 61 -4.59 -14.53 -8.32
C PHE A 61 -3.25 -15.28 -8.46
N SER A 62 -2.81 -15.49 -9.71
CA SER A 62 -1.57 -16.22 -10.00
C SER A 62 -0.32 -15.42 -9.61
N LYS A 63 -0.39 -14.08 -9.78
CA LYS A 63 0.68 -13.13 -9.45
C LYS A 63 0.11 -11.81 -8.97
N ILE A 64 0.78 -11.22 -7.98
CA ILE A 64 0.37 -9.99 -7.30
C ILE A 64 1.53 -9.00 -7.38
N SER A 65 1.31 -7.86 -8.04
CA SER A 65 2.32 -6.80 -8.13
C SER A 65 2.05 -5.68 -7.14
N LEU A 66 3.09 -5.13 -6.53
CA LEU A 66 2.97 -3.95 -5.67
C LEU A 66 2.52 -2.70 -6.44
N GLY A 67 2.71 -2.69 -7.76
CA GLY A 67 2.13 -1.66 -8.63
C GLY A 67 0.61 -1.67 -8.55
N MET A 68 0.00 -2.82 -8.78
CA MET A 68 -1.46 -3.00 -8.69
C MET A 68 -1.98 -2.68 -7.29
N LEU A 69 -1.35 -3.23 -6.24
CA LEU A 69 -1.78 -2.98 -4.87
C LEU A 69 -1.72 -1.49 -4.51
N PHE A 70 -0.68 -0.78 -4.95
CA PHE A 70 -0.56 0.67 -4.73
C PHE A 70 -1.69 1.45 -5.41
N GLU A 71 -2.07 1.09 -6.65
CA GLU A 71 -3.20 1.76 -7.31
C GLU A 71 -4.53 1.48 -6.60
N LEU A 72 -4.73 0.28 -6.05
CA LEU A 72 -5.90 -0.03 -5.24
C LEU A 72 -5.93 0.81 -3.95
N VAL A 73 -4.80 0.95 -3.26
CA VAL A 73 -4.70 1.84 -2.09
C VAL A 73 -5.02 3.29 -2.47
N ARG A 74 -4.50 3.79 -3.60
CA ARG A 74 -4.80 5.15 -4.09
C ARG A 74 -6.28 5.32 -4.40
N TYR A 75 -6.89 4.34 -5.05
CA TYR A 75 -8.33 4.35 -5.34
C TYR A 75 -9.16 4.38 -4.05
N SER A 76 -8.85 3.49 -3.09
CA SER A 76 -9.51 3.44 -1.78
C SER A 76 -9.37 4.78 -1.03
N TYR A 77 -8.18 5.37 -1.05
CA TYR A 77 -7.91 6.65 -0.40
C TYR A 77 -8.66 7.82 -1.04
N GLY A 78 -8.64 7.93 -2.38
CA GLY A 78 -9.35 8.99 -3.10
C GLY A 78 -10.85 8.94 -2.88
N ARG A 79 -11.43 7.74 -2.77
CA ARG A 79 -12.85 7.57 -2.39
C ARG A 79 -13.13 7.98 -0.95
N ALA A 80 -12.22 7.70 -0.01
CA ALA A 80 -12.42 7.98 1.40
C ALA A 80 -12.22 9.45 1.78
N THR A 81 -11.33 10.16 1.09
CA THR A 81 -10.91 11.52 1.48
C THR A 81 -11.46 12.63 0.59
N LEU A 82 -12.13 12.29 -0.52
CA LEU A 82 -12.56 13.24 -1.56
C LEU A 82 -11.43 14.13 -2.11
N SER A 83 -10.16 13.81 -1.80
CA SER A 83 -8.95 14.47 -2.29
C SER A 83 -7.95 13.40 -2.73
N ALA A 84 -8.05 12.98 -3.99
CA ALA A 84 -7.10 12.07 -4.59
C ALA A 84 -5.74 12.76 -4.87
N ASP A 85 -5.74 14.08 -5.02
CA ASP A 85 -4.58 14.86 -5.46
C ASP A 85 -3.50 15.00 -4.37
N ASP A 86 -3.85 14.82 -3.10
CA ASP A 86 -2.92 14.96 -1.97
C ASP A 86 -2.18 13.66 -1.61
N PHE A 87 -2.57 12.51 -2.16
CA PHE A 87 -1.97 11.22 -1.80
C PHE A 87 -0.77 10.83 -2.67
N ALA A 88 0.42 11.22 -2.22
CA ALA A 88 1.68 10.87 -2.86
C ALA A 88 2.31 9.58 -2.31
N LEU A 89 1.72 8.41 -2.59
CA LEU A 89 2.39 7.14 -2.33
C LEU A 89 3.58 6.98 -3.30
N ASN A 90 4.83 7.06 -2.81
CA ASN A 90 6.00 7.04 -3.69
C ASN A 90 6.21 5.64 -4.31
N ASN A 91 6.29 5.57 -5.64
CA ASN A 91 6.55 4.34 -6.38
C ASN A 91 7.88 3.66 -6.01
N ASP A 92 8.88 4.43 -5.54
CA ASP A 92 10.17 3.89 -5.09
C ASP A 92 10.01 2.93 -3.89
N TYR A 93 8.94 3.07 -3.11
CA TYR A 93 8.69 2.27 -1.91
C TYR A 93 8.08 0.89 -2.22
N ARG A 94 7.61 0.66 -3.45
CA ARG A 94 6.98 -0.62 -3.86
C ARG A 94 7.87 -1.81 -3.57
N SER A 95 9.16 -1.73 -3.93
CA SER A 95 10.10 -2.83 -3.72
C SER A 95 10.37 -3.12 -2.25
N ARG A 96 10.18 -2.13 -1.37
CA ARG A 96 10.38 -2.26 0.08
C ARG A 96 9.18 -2.88 0.74
N TYR A 97 7.99 -2.41 0.39
CA TYR A 97 6.75 -3.05 0.81
C TYR A 97 6.64 -4.49 0.30
N ALA A 98 7.10 -4.80 -0.92
CA ALA A 98 7.16 -6.18 -1.39
C ALA A 98 8.02 -7.08 -0.48
N ARG A 99 9.22 -6.61 -0.11
CA ARG A 99 10.11 -7.34 0.80
C ARG A 99 9.51 -7.46 2.20
N LEU A 100 8.91 -6.39 2.73
CA LEU A 100 8.30 -6.38 4.06
C LEU A 100 7.08 -7.30 4.15
N LEU A 101 6.25 -7.38 3.10
CA LEU A 101 5.14 -8.34 3.03
C LEU A 101 5.65 -9.78 3.05
N ILE A 102 6.70 -10.09 2.27
CA ILE A 102 7.31 -11.42 2.24
C ILE A 102 7.99 -11.75 3.58
N GLU A 103 8.62 -10.76 4.22
CA GLU A 103 9.25 -10.94 5.53
C GLU A 103 8.22 -11.28 6.61
N ARG A 104 7.06 -10.61 6.60
CA ARG A 104 5.98 -10.84 7.56
C ARG A 104 5.14 -12.08 7.26
N HIS A 105 4.99 -12.41 5.97
CA HIS A 105 4.22 -13.56 5.46
C HIS A 105 5.05 -14.32 4.42
N PRO A 106 6.03 -15.14 4.85
CA PRO A 106 6.91 -15.87 3.92
C PRO A 106 6.15 -16.77 2.93
N GLU A 107 4.98 -17.26 3.32
CA GLU A 107 4.08 -18.05 2.49
C GLU A 107 3.51 -17.28 1.29
N TRP A 108 3.53 -15.95 1.30
CA TRP A 108 3.08 -15.12 0.16
C TRP A 108 4.15 -14.93 -0.91
N ALA A 109 5.42 -15.29 -0.63
CA ALA A 109 6.53 -15.11 -1.56
C ALA A 109 6.29 -15.69 -2.97
N PRO A 110 5.66 -16.88 -3.16
CA PRO A 110 5.40 -17.42 -4.49
C PRO A 110 4.40 -16.59 -5.32
N HIS A 111 3.56 -15.80 -4.64
CA HIS A 111 2.48 -15.01 -5.24
C HIS A 111 2.92 -13.56 -5.55
N ILE A 112 3.85 -13.01 -4.76
CA ILE A 112 4.27 -11.61 -4.89
C ILE A 112 5.35 -11.46 -5.98
N GLU A 113 5.12 -10.53 -6.91
CA GLU A 113 6.10 -10.16 -7.92
C GLU A 113 7.14 -9.20 -7.35
N VAL A 114 8.35 -9.72 -7.13
CA VAL A 114 9.53 -8.89 -6.90
C VAL A 114 10.24 -8.72 -8.24
N ARG A 115 10.27 -7.50 -8.78
CA ARG A 115 11.12 -7.23 -9.96
C ARG A 115 12.57 -7.55 -9.58
N ALA A 116 13.22 -8.42 -10.35
CA ALA A 116 14.67 -8.53 -10.30
C ALA A 116 15.24 -7.14 -10.61
N LEU A 117 16.16 -6.65 -9.76
CA LEU A 117 16.94 -5.47 -10.08
C LEU A 117 17.70 -5.79 -11.37
N ARG A 118 17.29 -5.21 -12.49
CA ARG A 118 18.13 -5.19 -13.68
C ARG A 118 19.35 -4.34 -13.32
N THR A 119 20.47 -5.03 -13.11
CA THR A 119 21.78 -4.40 -13.12
C THR A 119 22.15 -4.36 -14.61
N ASP A 120 21.89 -3.23 -15.26
CA ASP A 120 22.51 -2.91 -16.56
C ASP A 120 23.83 -2.17 -16.28
#